data_AF-A0A3C0W9L0-F1
#
_entry.id   AF-A0A3C0W9L0-F1
#
_cell.length_a   1.000
_cell.length_b   1.000
_cell.length_c   1.000
_cell.angle_alpha   90.00
_cell.angle_beta   90.00
_cell.angle_gamma   90.00
#
_symmetry.space_group_name_H-M   'P 1'
#
loop_
_entity.id
_entity.type
_entity.pdbx_description
1 polymer ?
#
loop_
_entity_poly.entity_id
_entity_poly.type
_entity_poly.pdbx_seq_one_letter_code
_entity_poly.pdbx_strand_id
1 'polypeptide(L)'
;MTRGSPMRLPGNITAVFGEESAAARSGETTVQAELRLPLGISVKSVSVRYVQRDTVLVSGRPFGVKMFTEGLMVVGFTDFSSEGKRINPARSAGLSTGDILLSMDGIALTSNEQMGALVQSSGGRPVQLLYQRQGRQHTALITPQKSLSDSRWHLGLWVRDSSAGIGTITYFDENARTFSGLGHAICDVDTGEIMTLSTGEGVEAVITGYTPGKSGSPGELKGQFVSGHTIARLTANSSCGVCGQLQSDYLPQGTRMPVAFSHEVQTGPAKMLTTIAGGTPQEYDVVIEKVLRSGSHAGQNMVIRVTDERLLQKTGGILQGMSGSPLIQNGMLIGAVTHVFVDEPDCGYAIFAETVRNAEKELAFSPKIAA
;
A
#
# COMPACT_ATOMS: atom_id res chain seq x y z
N MET A 1 14.50 29.31 11.57
CA MET A 1 15.08 29.90 12.80
C MET A 1 16.44 30.48 12.46
N THR A 2 16.71 31.72 12.87
CA THR A 2 18.04 32.35 12.80
C THR A 2 18.98 31.72 13.84
N ARG A 3 20.27 31.62 13.50
CA ARG A 3 21.35 31.06 14.33
C ARG A 3 21.26 31.53 15.79
N GLY A 4 21.42 30.59 16.74
CA GLY A 4 21.63 30.89 18.16
C GLY A 4 20.41 31.32 18.97
N SER A 5 19.21 31.35 18.38
CA SER A 5 17.99 31.71 19.13
C SER A 5 17.45 30.50 19.91
N PRO A 6 17.26 30.57 21.23
CA PRO A 6 16.75 29.45 22.02
C PRO A 6 15.32 29.09 21.59
N MET A 7 15.04 27.79 21.46
CA MET A 7 13.68 27.32 21.20
C MET A 7 12.92 27.22 22.53
N ARG A 8 11.84 27.99 22.66
CA ARG A 8 10.96 27.92 23.84
C ARG A 8 10.02 26.73 23.71
N LEU A 9 10.07 25.85 24.69
CA LEU A 9 9.17 24.72 24.86
C LEU A 9 8.09 25.05 25.91
N PRO A 10 6.98 24.30 25.97
CA PRO A 10 5.99 24.42 27.04
C PRO A 10 6.64 24.35 28.44
N GLY A 11 6.15 25.13 29.40
CA GLY A 11 6.62 25.09 30.79
C GLY A 11 7.91 25.89 31.09
N ASN A 12 8.21 26.95 30.32
CA ASN A 12 9.40 27.80 30.46
C ASN A 12 10.75 27.10 30.25
N ILE A 13 10.75 25.95 29.57
CA ILE A 13 11.98 25.23 29.20
C ILE A 13 12.55 25.86 27.92
N THR A 14 13.86 26.04 27.88
CA THR A 14 14.58 26.53 26.69
C THR A 14 15.57 25.49 26.20
N ALA A 15 15.53 25.20 24.90
CA ALA A 15 16.60 24.42 24.26
C ALA A 15 17.72 25.38 23.84
N VAL A 16 18.92 25.15 24.35
CA VAL A 16 20.13 25.90 24.02
C VAL A 16 21.03 25.02 23.16
N PHE A 17 21.43 25.53 22.00
CA PHE A 17 22.28 24.82 21.04
C PHE A 17 23.74 25.23 21.24
N GLY A 18 24.69 24.29 21.15
CA GLY A 18 26.12 24.60 21.15
C GLY A 18 26.52 25.43 19.92
N GLU A 19 27.59 26.24 20.03
CA GLU A 19 28.07 27.17 18.98
C GLU A 19 28.62 26.50 17.70
N GLU A 20 28.32 25.23 17.42
CA GLU A 20 28.76 24.61 16.18
C GLU A 20 27.96 25.12 14.98
N SER A 21 28.72 25.65 14.03
CA SER A 21 28.25 26.28 12.81
C SER A 21 27.40 25.32 11.98
N ALA A 22 26.07 25.44 12.09
CA ALA A 22 25.16 24.95 11.06
C ALA A 22 25.42 25.78 9.79
N ALA A 23 26.34 25.32 8.96
CA ALA A 23 26.39 25.67 7.55
C ALA A 23 25.12 25.09 6.92
N ALA A 24 24.39 25.91 6.18
CA ALA A 24 23.32 25.45 5.32
C ALA A 24 23.93 24.51 4.27
N ARG A 25 23.97 23.21 4.58
CA ARG A 25 24.22 22.14 3.63
C ARG A 25 22.93 21.35 3.54
N SER A 26 22.47 21.15 2.31
CA SER A 26 21.34 20.29 1.96
C SER A 26 21.58 18.88 2.53
N GLY A 27 21.01 18.60 3.70
CA GLY A 27 21.19 17.33 4.39
C GLY A 27 20.67 17.40 5.83
N GLU A 28 20.12 16.28 6.29
CA GLU A 28 19.68 16.13 7.67
C GLU A 28 20.87 16.38 8.61
N THR A 29 20.70 17.29 9.58
CA THR A 29 21.76 17.63 10.54
C THR A 29 21.24 17.37 11.95
N THR A 30 21.94 16.51 12.70
CA THR A 30 21.65 16.28 14.11
C THR A 30 22.56 17.17 14.95
N VAL A 31 21.96 18.05 15.74
CA VAL A 31 22.66 18.97 16.65
C VAL A 31 22.31 18.60 18.08
N GLN A 32 23.27 18.61 18.99
CA GLN A 32 22.99 18.44 20.41
C GLN A 32 22.48 19.76 21.01
N ALA A 33 21.39 19.68 21.77
CA ALA A 33 20.84 20.80 22.51
C ALA A 33 20.70 20.43 23.99
N GLU A 34 20.97 21.39 24.88
CA GLU A 34 20.66 21.26 26.30
C GLU A 34 19.30 21.87 26.60
N LEU A 35 18.42 21.08 27.22
CA LEU A 35 17.18 21.58 27.80
C LEU A 35 17.49 22.23 29.14
N ARG A 36 17.21 23.54 29.25
CA ARG A 36 17.40 24.34 30.46
C ARG A 36 16.08 24.84 31.03
N LEU A 37 15.95 24.77 32.35
CA LEU A 37 14.87 25.40 33.13
C LEU A 37 15.10 26.93 33.25
N PRO A 38 14.08 27.69 33.70
CA PRO A 38 14.31 29.05 34.20
C PRO A 38 15.47 29.05 35.20
N LEU A 39 16.35 30.06 35.13
CA LEU A 39 17.61 30.16 35.89
C LEU A 39 18.81 29.37 35.32
N GLY A 40 18.68 28.73 34.15
CA GLY A 40 19.83 28.18 33.41
C GLY A 40 20.29 26.80 33.84
N ILE A 41 19.49 26.07 34.61
CA ILE A 41 19.80 24.71 35.07
C ILE A 41 19.60 23.72 33.90
N SER A 42 20.67 23.05 33.48
CA SER A 42 20.63 21.99 32.46
C SER A 42 19.99 20.71 33.02
N VAL A 43 18.93 20.23 32.37
CA VAL A 43 18.13 19.08 32.81
C VAL A 43 18.43 17.84 31.99
N LYS A 44 18.59 18.01 30.68
CA LYS A 44 18.76 16.90 29.74
C LYS A 44 19.43 17.36 28.44
N SER A 45 20.37 16.58 27.94
CA SER A 45 20.84 16.71 26.56
C SER A 45 19.89 15.99 25.62
N VAL A 46 19.47 16.66 24.55
CA VAL A 46 18.60 16.10 23.52
C VAL A 46 19.25 16.31 22.16
N SER A 47 19.14 15.29 21.30
CA SER A 47 19.57 15.41 19.92
C SER A 47 18.42 15.96 19.08
N VAL A 48 18.65 17.10 18.44
CA VAL A 48 17.68 17.77 17.57
C VAL A 48 18.09 17.52 16.12
N ARG A 49 17.27 16.79 15.38
CA ARG A 49 17.48 16.57 13.94
C ARG A 49 16.74 17.64 13.16
N TYR A 50 17.49 18.45 12.42
CA TYR A 50 16.93 19.34 11.41
C TYR A 50 16.68 18.52 10.15
N VAL A 51 15.41 18.32 9.82
CA VAL A 51 14.98 17.65 8.60
C VAL A 51 14.28 18.69 7.72
N GLN A 52 14.69 18.78 6.45
CA GLN A 52 13.98 19.59 5.48
C GLN A 52 12.58 18.99 5.29
N ARG A 53 11.54 19.80 5.46
CA ARG A 53 10.16 19.34 5.36
C ARG A 53 9.82 19.02 3.90
N ASP A 54 9.38 17.78 3.65
CA ASP A 54 8.89 17.35 2.36
C ASP A 54 7.63 18.13 1.97
N THR A 55 7.49 18.45 0.68
CA THR A 55 6.30 19.03 0.08
C THR A 55 5.87 18.13 -1.08
N VAL A 56 4.58 17.83 -1.16
CA VAL A 56 4.01 16.93 -2.17
C VAL A 56 2.77 17.55 -2.79
N LEU A 57 2.35 17.04 -3.95
CA LEU A 57 1.12 17.43 -4.61
C LEU A 57 0.00 16.46 -4.21
N VAL A 58 -0.84 16.86 -3.25
CA VAL A 58 -1.93 16.04 -2.69
C VAL A 58 -3.09 15.94 -3.69
N SER A 59 -3.54 14.73 -4.01
CA SER A 59 -4.46 14.50 -5.14
C SER A 59 -5.86 14.08 -4.72
N GLY A 60 -6.05 12.89 -4.14
CA GLY A 60 -7.38 12.32 -3.87
C GLY A 60 -8.13 11.84 -5.13
N ARG A 61 -7.47 11.85 -6.30
CA ARG A 61 -8.02 11.36 -7.56
C ARG A 61 -8.05 9.83 -7.59
N PRO A 62 -9.06 9.22 -8.23
CA PRO A 62 -9.11 7.79 -8.41
C PRO A 62 -8.05 7.34 -9.42
N PHE A 63 -7.54 6.13 -9.24
CA PHE A 63 -6.73 5.46 -10.24
C PHE A 63 -7.06 3.97 -10.28
N GLY A 64 -6.87 3.38 -11.44
CA GLY A 64 -6.92 1.95 -11.62
C GLY A 64 -5.56 1.36 -11.34
N VAL A 65 -5.51 0.30 -10.54
CA VAL A 65 -4.31 -0.51 -10.39
C VAL A 65 -4.46 -1.78 -11.22
N LYS A 66 -3.42 -2.12 -11.98
CA LYS A 66 -3.26 -3.41 -12.65
C LYS A 66 -1.89 -3.94 -12.27
N MET A 67 -1.83 -5.13 -11.70
CA MET A 67 -0.57 -5.75 -11.32
C MET A 67 -0.52 -7.22 -11.68
N PHE A 68 0.69 -7.68 -11.99
CA PHE A 68 1.03 -9.07 -12.20
C PHE A 68 2.02 -9.51 -11.12
N THR A 69 1.83 -10.73 -10.63
CA THR A 69 2.69 -11.31 -9.60
C THR A 69 4.01 -11.81 -10.15
N GLU A 70 5.02 -11.86 -9.29
CA GLU A 70 6.20 -12.66 -9.57
C GLU A 70 5.84 -14.12 -9.33
N GLY A 71 5.87 -14.94 -10.37
CA GLY A 71 5.34 -16.30 -10.31
C GLY A 71 3.82 -16.34 -10.17
N LEU A 72 3.29 -17.51 -9.82
CA LEU A 72 1.86 -17.78 -9.66
C LEU A 72 1.53 -18.09 -8.19
N MET A 73 0.68 -17.30 -7.55
CA MET A 73 0.29 -17.54 -6.17
C MET A 73 -0.75 -18.66 -6.09
N VAL A 74 -0.52 -19.66 -5.23
CA VAL A 74 -1.50 -20.71 -4.93
C VAL A 74 -2.58 -20.14 -4.01
N VAL A 75 -3.78 -19.97 -4.56
CA VAL A 75 -4.95 -19.43 -3.83
C VAL A 75 -5.87 -20.53 -3.33
N GLY A 76 -5.73 -21.75 -3.84
CA GLY A 76 -6.57 -22.86 -3.40
C GLY A 76 -6.27 -24.18 -4.08
N PHE A 77 -7.09 -25.16 -3.74
CA PHE A 77 -6.96 -26.54 -4.21
C PHE A 77 -8.32 -27.09 -4.58
N THR A 78 -8.38 -27.98 -5.56
CA THR A 78 -9.58 -28.75 -5.86
C THR A 78 -9.22 -30.18 -6.14
N ASP A 79 -9.87 -31.08 -5.40
CA ASP A 79 -9.78 -32.50 -5.65
C ASP A 79 -10.53 -32.82 -6.95
N PHE A 80 -9.97 -33.72 -7.74
CA PHE A 80 -10.61 -34.22 -8.95
C PHE A 80 -10.53 -35.74 -8.98
N SER A 81 -11.41 -36.35 -9.80
CA SER A 81 -11.46 -37.80 -9.94
C SER A 81 -10.48 -38.25 -11.02
N SER A 82 -9.59 -39.18 -10.70
CA SER A 82 -8.69 -39.84 -11.64
C SER A 82 -8.66 -41.33 -11.31
N GLU A 83 -8.80 -42.19 -12.32
CA GLU A 83 -8.85 -43.65 -12.15
C GLU A 83 -9.84 -44.12 -11.05
N GLY A 84 -10.96 -43.40 -10.90
CA GLY A 84 -12.00 -43.72 -9.91
C GLY A 84 -11.69 -43.27 -8.48
N LYS A 85 -10.59 -42.55 -8.25
CA LYS A 85 -10.19 -42.00 -6.94
C LYS A 85 -10.26 -40.49 -6.94
N ARG A 86 -10.73 -39.91 -5.83
CA ARG A 86 -10.58 -38.47 -5.57
C ARG A 86 -9.17 -38.19 -5.09
N ILE A 87 -8.46 -37.33 -5.81
CA ILE A 87 -7.04 -37.06 -5.59
C ILE A 87 -6.72 -35.58 -5.72
N ASN A 88 -5.57 -35.18 -5.17
CA ASN A 88 -4.96 -33.87 -5.40
C ASN A 88 -3.42 -34.01 -5.41
N PRO A 89 -2.79 -34.08 -6.60
CA PRO A 89 -1.35 -34.24 -6.72
C PRO A 89 -0.55 -33.13 -6.02
N ALA A 90 -0.99 -31.87 -6.14
CA ALA A 90 -0.30 -30.74 -5.56
C ALA A 90 -0.29 -30.76 -4.02
N ARG A 91 -1.44 -31.05 -3.41
CA ARG A 91 -1.55 -31.19 -1.95
C ARG A 91 -0.70 -32.36 -1.45
N SER A 92 -0.70 -33.47 -2.18
CA SER A 92 0.12 -34.65 -1.85
C SER A 92 1.62 -34.35 -1.93
N ALA A 93 2.02 -33.39 -2.77
CA ALA A 93 3.39 -32.92 -2.90
C ALA A 93 3.79 -31.85 -1.86
N GLY A 94 2.90 -31.50 -0.93
CA GLY A 94 3.20 -30.56 0.17
C GLY A 94 3.05 -29.08 -0.18
N LEU A 95 2.46 -28.74 -1.33
CA LEU A 95 2.09 -27.36 -1.63
C LEU A 95 0.98 -26.87 -0.70
N SER A 96 0.95 -25.58 -0.46
CA SER A 96 0.03 -24.89 0.44
C SER A 96 -0.44 -23.58 -0.15
N THR A 97 -1.59 -23.09 0.30
CA THR A 97 -2.09 -21.76 -0.03
C THR A 97 -1.05 -20.71 0.40
N GLY A 98 -0.81 -19.72 -0.45
CA GLY A 98 0.24 -18.71 -0.26
C GLY A 98 1.61 -19.08 -0.86
N ASP A 99 1.81 -20.31 -1.36
CA ASP A 99 3.00 -20.64 -2.14
C ASP A 99 3.05 -19.85 -3.44
N ILE A 100 4.23 -19.36 -3.82
CA ILE A 100 4.46 -18.67 -5.09
C ILE A 100 5.22 -19.61 -6.02
N LEU A 101 4.57 -20.10 -7.08
CA LEU A 101 5.19 -20.97 -8.07
C LEU A 101 6.04 -20.14 -9.03
N LEU A 102 7.36 -20.37 -9.03
CA LEU A 102 8.33 -19.59 -9.79
C LEU A 102 8.64 -20.22 -11.15
N SER A 103 8.82 -21.55 -11.19
CA SER A 103 9.13 -22.25 -12.45
C SER A 103 8.63 -23.69 -12.46
N MET A 104 8.35 -24.23 -13.64
CA MET A 104 8.06 -25.64 -13.89
C MET A 104 9.08 -26.21 -14.88
N ASP A 105 9.82 -27.25 -14.47
CA ASP A 105 10.93 -27.83 -15.24
C ASP A 105 11.96 -26.79 -15.74
N GLY A 106 12.27 -25.81 -14.91
CA GLY A 106 13.20 -24.71 -15.23
C GLY A 106 12.60 -23.61 -16.13
N ILE A 107 11.35 -23.74 -16.57
CA ILE A 107 10.64 -22.70 -17.32
C ILE A 107 9.95 -21.77 -16.32
N ALA A 108 10.32 -20.49 -16.32
CA ALA A 108 9.68 -19.48 -15.48
C ALA A 108 8.18 -19.39 -15.77
N LEU A 109 7.38 -19.35 -14.70
CA LEU A 109 5.93 -19.25 -14.76
C LEU A 109 5.51 -17.79 -14.66
N THR A 110 4.83 -17.28 -15.70
CA THR A 110 4.40 -15.89 -15.79
C THR A 110 2.90 -15.71 -15.98
N SER A 111 2.16 -16.77 -16.34
CA SER A 111 0.70 -16.72 -16.43
C SER A 111 0.02 -18.06 -16.19
N ASN A 112 -1.27 -18.00 -15.86
CA ASN A 112 -2.12 -19.16 -15.68
C ASN A 112 -2.22 -20.01 -16.96
N GLU A 113 -2.28 -19.37 -18.14
CA GLU A 113 -2.34 -20.06 -19.44
C GLU A 113 -1.06 -20.84 -19.72
N GLN A 114 0.10 -20.22 -19.45
CA GLN A 114 1.41 -20.85 -19.64
C GLN A 114 1.53 -22.09 -18.76
N MET A 115 1.19 -21.99 -17.47
CA MET A 115 1.21 -23.14 -16.56
C MET A 115 0.26 -24.23 -17.05
N GLY A 116 -0.96 -23.86 -17.45
CA GLY A 116 -1.93 -24.81 -17.99
C GLY A 116 -1.40 -25.58 -19.20
N ALA A 117 -0.75 -24.89 -20.14
CA ALA A 117 -0.12 -25.48 -21.31
C ALA A 117 1.03 -26.44 -20.95
N LEU A 118 1.91 -26.03 -20.02
CA LEU A 118 3.01 -26.87 -19.53
C LEU A 118 2.48 -28.15 -18.88
N VAL A 119 1.46 -28.06 -18.03
CA VAL A 119 0.81 -29.22 -17.41
C VAL A 119 0.20 -30.14 -18.46
N GLN A 120 -0.47 -29.62 -19.49
CA GLN A 120 -1.01 -30.47 -20.56
C GLN A 120 0.11 -31.17 -21.34
N SER A 121 1.17 -30.43 -21.69
CA SER A 121 2.32 -30.94 -22.45
C SER A 121 3.14 -31.99 -21.70
N SER A 122 3.04 -32.02 -20.37
CA SER A 122 3.69 -33.03 -19.53
C SER A 122 3.24 -34.46 -19.88
N GLY A 123 2.00 -34.63 -20.37
CA GLY A 123 1.47 -35.95 -20.68
C GLY A 123 1.42 -36.90 -19.47
N GLY A 124 1.38 -36.36 -18.24
CA GLY A 124 1.44 -37.16 -17.00
C GLY A 124 2.84 -37.50 -16.51
N ARG A 125 3.90 -37.03 -17.19
CA ARG A 125 5.28 -37.15 -16.69
C ARG A 125 5.43 -36.31 -15.41
N PRO A 126 6.22 -36.76 -14.42
CA PRO A 126 6.58 -35.93 -13.27
C PRO A 126 7.19 -34.60 -13.74
N VAL A 127 6.74 -33.51 -13.12
CA VAL A 127 7.24 -32.15 -13.32
C VAL A 127 7.84 -31.63 -12.03
N GLN A 128 8.95 -30.91 -12.14
CA GLN A 128 9.59 -30.24 -11.01
C GLN A 128 9.06 -28.82 -10.91
N LEU A 129 8.47 -28.47 -9.76
CA LEU A 129 8.09 -27.10 -9.42
C LEU A 129 9.12 -26.48 -8.48
N LEU A 130 9.65 -25.32 -8.86
CA LEU A 130 10.31 -24.39 -7.95
C LEU A 130 9.25 -23.44 -7.40
N TYR A 131 9.15 -23.34 -6.09
CA TYR A 131 8.21 -22.43 -5.44
C TYR A 131 8.85 -21.71 -4.25
N GLN A 132 8.26 -20.59 -3.85
CA GLN A 132 8.68 -19.82 -2.70
C GLN A 132 7.60 -19.86 -1.62
N ARG A 133 8.03 -20.08 -0.38
CA ARG A 133 7.20 -20.01 0.83
C ARG A 133 7.93 -19.20 1.88
N GLN A 134 7.31 -18.14 2.41
CA GLN A 134 7.92 -17.27 3.43
C GLN A 134 9.32 -16.77 3.04
N GLY A 135 9.51 -16.39 1.78
CA GLY A 135 10.78 -15.88 1.26
C GLY A 135 11.87 -16.94 1.01
N ARG A 136 11.58 -18.24 1.23
CA ARG A 136 12.52 -19.33 0.96
C ARG A 136 12.08 -20.14 -0.25
N GLN A 137 13.04 -20.50 -1.08
CA GLN A 137 12.81 -21.37 -2.24
C GLN A 137 12.79 -22.84 -1.84
N HIS A 138 11.88 -23.58 -2.46
CA HIS A 138 11.63 -24.99 -2.26
C HIS A 138 11.37 -25.66 -3.60
N THR A 139 11.52 -26.98 -3.64
CA THR A 139 11.25 -27.77 -4.84
C THR A 139 10.28 -28.89 -4.51
N ALA A 140 9.28 -29.09 -5.38
CA ALA A 140 8.34 -30.20 -5.31
C ALA A 140 8.36 -30.98 -6.64
N LEU A 141 8.41 -32.31 -6.57
CA LEU A 141 8.20 -33.17 -7.73
C LEU A 141 6.74 -33.61 -7.73
N ILE A 142 6.00 -33.28 -8.79
CA ILE A 142 4.55 -33.52 -8.86
C ILE A 142 4.23 -34.25 -10.15
N THR A 143 3.43 -35.30 -10.06
CA THR A 143 2.97 -36.05 -11.24
C THR A 143 1.55 -35.62 -11.59
N PRO A 144 1.34 -34.91 -12.72
CA PRO A 144 0.00 -34.57 -13.19
C PRO A 144 -0.85 -35.83 -13.40
N GLN A 145 -2.13 -35.74 -13.10
CA GLN A 145 -3.07 -36.85 -13.23
C GLN A 145 -4.22 -36.46 -14.16
N LYS A 146 -4.68 -37.41 -14.97
CA LYS A 146 -5.74 -37.15 -15.95
C LYS A 146 -7.08 -37.17 -15.25
N SER A 147 -7.85 -36.07 -15.33
CA SER A 147 -9.18 -36.02 -14.74
C SER A 147 -10.19 -36.80 -15.59
N LEU A 148 -11.09 -37.52 -14.92
CA LEU A 148 -12.21 -38.21 -15.55
C LEU A 148 -13.30 -37.25 -16.04
N SER A 149 -13.39 -36.03 -15.51
CA SER A 149 -14.45 -35.09 -15.87
C SER A 149 -14.24 -34.40 -17.21
N ASP A 150 -13.00 -34.11 -17.57
CA ASP A 150 -12.65 -33.34 -18.78
C ASP A 150 -11.54 -33.99 -19.62
N SER A 151 -11.02 -35.14 -19.20
CA SER A 151 -9.91 -35.84 -19.88
C SER A 151 -8.63 -35.00 -20.04
N ARG A 152 -8.39 -34.01 -19.16
CA ARG A 152 -7.19 -33.17 -19.16
C ARG A 152 -6.26 -33.51 -18.00
N TRP A 153 -4.99 -33.14 -18.13
CA TRP A 153 -4.00 -33.29 -17.06
C TRP A 153 -4.15 -32.17 -16.03
N HIS A 154 -4.20 -32.54 -14.75
CA HIS A 154 -4.40 -31.59 -13.65
C HIS A 154 -3.41 -31.82 -12.53
N LEU A 155 -3.07 -30.73 -11.83
CA LEU A 155 -2.32 -30.74 -10.58
C LEU A 155 -3.24 -30.56 -9.35
N GLY A 156 -4.48 -30.07 -9.54
CA GLY A 156 -5.42 -29.78 -8.45
C GLY A 156 -5.18 -28.43 -7.75
N LEU A 157 -4.59 -27.47 -8.46
CA LEU A 157 -4.23 -26.13 -7.97
C LEU A 157 -5.16 -25.07 -8.55
N TRP A 158 -5.49 -24.08 -7.73
CA TRP A 158 -5.96 -22.76 -8.17
C TRP A 158 -4.83 -21.76 -7.97
N VAL A 159 -4.50 -21.04 -9.03
CA VAL A 159 -3.42 -20.07 -9.04
C VAL A 159 -3.89 -18.70 -9.53
N ARG A 160 -3.24 -17.65 -9.02
CA ARG A 160 -3.47 -16.25 -9.38
C ARG A 160 -2.17 -15.62 -9.83
N ASP A 161 -2.21 -14.96 -10.99
CA ASP A 161 -1.07 -14.29 -11.62
C ASP A 161 -1.20 -12.76 -11.64
N SER A 162 -2.37 -12.25 -11.27
CA SER A 162 -2.70 -10.83 -11.43
C SER A 162 -3.78 -10.36 -10.47
N SER A 163 -3.82 -9.04 -10.26
CA SER A 163 -4.87 -8.35 -9.53
C SER A 163 -5.13 -6.98 -10.14
N ALA A 164 -6.39 -6.53 -10.05
CA ALA A 164 -6.79 -5.22 -10.50
C ALA A 164 -7.86 -4.65 -9.57
N GLY A 165 -7.89 -3.33 -9.47
CA GLY A 165 -8.85 -2.65 -8.60
C GLY A 165 -8.83 -1.14 -8.77
N ILE A 166 -9.65 -0.48 -7.98
CA ILE A 166 -9.69 0.98 -7.90
C ILE A 166 -9.06 1.39 -6.59
N GLY A 167 -8.21 2.40 -6.66
CA GLY A 167 -7.62 3.04 -5.51
C GLY A 167 -7.71 4.55 -5.61
N THR A 168 -7.22 5.22 -4.58
CA THR A 168 -7.06 6.67 -4.57
C THR A 168 -5.58 7.03 -4.54
N ILE A 169 -5.17 7.96 -5.40
CA ILE A 169 -3.82 8.55 -5.35
C ILE A 169 -3.79 9.50 -4.16
N THR A 170 -2.89 9.25 -3.21
CA THR A 170 -2.70 10.12 -2.06
C THR A 170 -1.98 11.41 -2.49
N TYR A 171 -0.79 11.26 -3.06
CA TYR A 171 0.01 12.40 -3.51
C TYR A 171 0.97 12.01 -4.64
N PHE A 172 1.50 13.04 -5.30
CA PHE A 172 2.64 12.95 -6.20
C PHE A 172 3.86 13.65 -5.62
N ASP A 173 5.04 13.09 -5.83
CA ASP A 173 6.31 13.77 -5.61
C ASP A 173 6.80 14.30 -6.97
N GLU A 174 6.65 15.61 -7.19
CA GLU A 174 7.00 16.25 -8.45
C GLU A 174 8.51 16.19 -8.74
N ASN A 175 9.34 16.18 -7.70
CA ASN A 175 10.80 16.17 -7.84
C ASN A 175 11.29 14.76 -8.23
N ALA A 176 10.76 13.74 -7.56
CA ALA A 176 11.10 12.34 -7.85
C ALA A 176 10.33 11.77 -9.06
N ARG A 177 9.30 12.49 -9.55
CA ARG A 177 8.36 12.03 -10.57
C ARG A 177 7.68 10.72 -10.17
N THR A 178 7.30 10.58 -8.91
CA THR A 178 6.62 9.39 -8.37
C THR A 178 5.21 9.69 -7.86
N PHE A 179 4.43 8.65 -7.61
CA PHE A 179 3.14 8.74 -6.91
C PHE A 179 3.06 7.73 -5.78
N SER A 180 2.26 8.07 -4.77
CA SER A 180 1.78 7.17 -3.72
C SER A 180 0.29 6.98 -3.88
N GLY A 181 -0.16 5.73 -3.92
CA GLY A 181 -1.58 5.37 -3.96
C GLY A 181 -1.86 4.17 -3.06
N LEU A 182 -3.11 4.07 -2.59
CA LEU A 182 -3.51 3.14 -1.52
C LEU A 182 -2.80 3.41 -0.18
N GLY A 183 -3.51 3.14 0.92
CA GLY A 183 -2.94 3.26 2.26
C GLY A 183 -2.39 1.95 2.83
N HIS A 184 -2.49 0.85 2.08
CA HIS A 184 -2.08 -0.49 2.48
C HIS A 184 -1.70 -1.34 1.27
N ALA A 185 -1.05 -2.48 1.54
CA ALA A 185 -0.68 -3.46 0.52
C ALA A 185 -1.91 -4.00 -0.23
N ILE A 186 -1.76 -4.25 -1.52
CA ILE A 186 -2.69 -5.13 -2.25
C ILE A 186 -2.41 -6.55 -1.78
N CYS A 187 -3.38 -7.11 -1.07
CA CYS A 187 -3.37 -8.49 -0.63
C CYS A 187 -4.27 -9.34 -1.53
N ASP A 188 -3.94 -10.61 -1.61
CA ASP A 188 -4.79 -11.62 -2.21
C ASP A 188 -6.02 -11.86 -1.32
N VAL A 189 -7.21 -11.90 -1.93
CA VAL A 189 -8.48 -11.98 -1.16
C VAL A 189 -8.69 -13.35 -0.48
N ASP A 190 -8.07 -14.41 -1.00
CA ASP A 190 -8.26 -15.78 -0.51
C ASP A 190 -7.21 -16.14 0.55
N THR A 191 -5.98 -15.63 0.40
CA THR A 191 -4.86 -15.96 1.28
C THR A 191 -4.57 -14.87 2.33
N GLY A 192 -4.96 -13.61 2.07
CA GLY A 192 -4.59 -12.46 2.89
C GLY A 192 -3.12 -12.01 2.74
N GLU A 193 -2.31 -12.75 1.99
CA GLU A 193 -0.90 -12.44 1.77
C GLU A 193 -0.72 -11.27 0.81
N ILE A 194 0.36 -10.51 1.02
CA ILE A 194 0.74 -9.41 0.12
C ILE A 194 1.09 -10.00 -1.24
N MET A 195 0.47 -9.48 -2.29
CA MET A 195 0.79 -9.91 -3.66
C MET A 195 2.16 -9.38 -4.06
N THR A 196 3.05 -10.27 -4.50
CA THR A 196 4.35 -9.87 -5.08
C THR A 196 4.12 -9.04 -6.34
N LEU A 197 4.99 -8.07 -6.60
CA LEU A 197 4.90 -7.22 -7.79
C LEU A 197 6.02 -7.59 -8.76
N SER A 198 5.65 -8.18 -9.90
CA SER A 198 6.56 -8.35 -11.04
C SER A 198 6.48 -7.15 -11.97
N THR A 199 5.28 -6.91 -12.49
CA THR A 199 4.97 -5.73 -13.31
C THR A 199 3.62 -5.16 -12.88
N GLY A 200 3.41 -3.88 -13.17
CA GLY A 200 2.13 -3.27 -12.90
C GLY A 200 2.07 -1.83 -13.41
N GLU A 201 0.85 -1.36 -13.59
CA GLU A 201 0.54 -0.03 -14.08
C GLU A 201 -0.53 0.62 -13.21
N GLY A 202 -0.33 1.91 -12.94
CA GLY A 202 -1.39 2.81 -12.52
C GLY A 202 -2.00 3.44 -13.78
N VAL A 203 -3.30 3.32 -13.94
CA VAL A 203 -4.05 3.89 -15.07
C VAL A 203 -5.08 4.89 -14.58
N GLU A 204 -5.48 5.82 -15.44
CA GLU A 204 -6.57 6.73 -15.09
C GLU A 204 -7.87 5.96 -14.91
N ALA A 205 -8.64 6.37 -13.90
CA ALA A 205 -9.95 5.81 -13.61
C ALA A 205 -10.97 6.91 -13.39
N VAL A 206 -12.24 6.59 -13.65
CA VAL A 206 -13.38 7.45 -13.36
C VAL A 206 -14.37 6.68 -12.52
N ILE A 207 -14.84 7.27 -11.43
CA ILE A 207 -15.87 6.69 -10.57
C ILE A 207 -17.23 6.88 -11.24
N THR A 208 -17.88 5.77 -11.58
CA THR A 208 -19.18 5.73 -12.25
C THR A 208 -20.32 5.46 -11.28
N GLY A 209 -20.01 5.00 -10.07
CA GLY A 209 -21.00 4.79 -9.01
C GLY A 209 -20.38 4.17 -7.77
N TYR A 210 -21.22 3.65 -6.89
CA TYR A 210 -20.79 2.97 -5.68
C TYR A 210 -21.90 2.04 -5.16
N THR A 211 -21.50 1.03 -4.37
CA THR A 211 -22.40 0.29 -3.49
C THR A 211 -22.22 0.86 -2.07
N PRO A 212 -23.27 1.44 -1.44
CA PRO A 212 -23.15 1.97 -0.08
C PRO A 212 -22.77 0.91 0.94
N GLY A 213 -21.89 1.26 1.88
CA GLY A 213 -21.51 0.42 3.01
C GLY A 213 -22.58 0.39 4.09
N LYS A 214 -22.68 -0.74 4.78
CA LYS A 214 -23.57 -0.96 5.92
C LYS A 214 -22.83 -1.74 6.99
N SER A 215 -23.31 -1.69 8.22
CA SER A 215 -22.78 -2.54 9.29
C SER A 215 -22.80 -4.01 8.87
N GLY A 216 -21.65 -4.68 8.98
CA GLY A 216 -21.44 -6.08 8.57
C GLY A 216 -21.16 -6.28 7.08
N SER A 217 -21.25 -5.24 6.24
CA SER A 217 -21.05 -5.33 4.79
C SER A 217 -20.36 -4.09 4.23
N PRO A 218 -19.04 -4.15 3.98
CA PRO A 218 -18.30 -3.06 3.37
C PRO A 218 -18.88 -2.69 2.00
N GLY A 219 -19.03 -1.40 1.76
CA GLY A 219 -19.38 -0.89 0.43
C GLY A 219 -18.16 -0.75 -0.46
N GLU A 220 -18.39 -0.41 -1.72
CA GLU A 220 -17.35 -0.33 -2.76
C GLU A 220 -17.59 0.83 -3.72
N LEU A 221 -16.51 1.48 -4.15
CA LEU A 221 -16.53 2.37 -5.30
C LEU A 221 -16.55 1.54 -6.60
N LYS A 222 -17.35 1.99 -7.56
CA LYS A 222 -17.42 1.43 -8.91
C LYS A 222 -16.86 2.44 -9.88
N GLY A 223 -16.00 1.98 -10.77
CA GLY A 223 -15.38 2.84 -11.76
C GLY A 223 -14.88 2.06 -12.95
N GLN A 224 -14.41 2.82 -13.92
CA GLN A 224 -13.90 2.30 -15.19
C GLN A 224 -12.51 2.85 -15.43
N PHE A 225 -11.65 2.01 -15.98
CA PHE A 225 -10.32 2.42 -16.42
C PHE A 225 -10.45 3.15 -17.76
N VAL A 226 -9.73 4.26 -17.89
CA VAL A 226 -9.67 5.01 -19.13
C VAL A 226 -8.58 4.40 -20.01
N SER A 227 -8.97 3.74 -21.09
CA SER A 227 -8.06 3.05 -22.00
C SER A 227 -7.04 4.00 -22.63
N GLY A 228 -5.75 3.63 -22.62
CA GLY A 228 -4.67 4.41 -23.22
C GLY A 228 -4.11 5.52 -22.33
N HIS A 229 -4.64 5.70 -21.11
CA HIS A 229 -4.19 6.72 -20.17
C HIS A 229 -3.44 6.10 -18.99
N THR A 230 -2.21 5.62 -19.25
CA THR A 230 -1.32 5.14 -18.20
C THR A 230 -0.73 6.32 -17.44
N ILE A 231 -0.92 6.33 -16.12
CA ILE A 231 -0.39 7.36 -15.22
C ILE A 231 1.07 7.04 -14.86
N ALA A 232 1.32 5.77 -14.53
CA ALA A 232 2.57 5.36 -13.91
C ALA A 232 2.85 3.86 -14.10
N ARG A 233 4.12 3.50 -14.02
CA ARG A 233 4.55 2.12 -13.77
C ARG A 233 4.65 1.89 -12.26
N LEU A 234 4.07 0.81 -11.76
CA LEU A 234 4.19 0.45 -10.35
C LEU A 234 5.62 -0.04 -10.06
N THR A 235 6.17 0.42 -8.95
CA THR A 235 7.54 0.06 -8.52
C THR A 235 7.54 -0.73 -7.22
N ALA A 236 6.52 -0.60 -6.38
CA ALA A 236 6.36 -1.42 -5.19
C ALA A 236 4.90 -1.61 -4.79
N ASN A 237 4.60 -2.79 -4.25
CA ASN A 237 3.43 -3.08 -3.43
C ASN A 237 3.95 -3.43 -2.03
N SER A 238 3.76 -2.53 -1.07
CA SER A 238 4.33 -2.64 0.27
C SER A 238 3.22 -2.58 1.33
N SER A 239 3.57 -2.88 2.58
CA SER A 239 2.65 -2.74 3.71
C SER A 239 2.07 -1.32 3.87
N CYS A 240 2.72 -0.31 3.30
CA CYS A 240 2.32 1.10 3.39
C CYS A 240 1.52 1.60 2.17
N GLY A 241 1.25 0.74 1.17
CA GLY A 241 0.61 1.15 -0.07
C GLY A 241 1.40 0.78 -1.31
N VAL A 242 0.91 1.28 -2.44
CA VAL A 242 1.49 1.10 -3.78
C VAL A 242 2.13 2.41 -4.21
N CYS A 243 3.37 2.34 -4.67
CA CYS A 243 4.05 3.49 -5.27
C CYS A 243 4.54 3.15 -6.67
N GLY A 244 4.78 4.19 -7.46
CA GLY A 244 5.23 4.03 -8.83
C GLY A 244 5.87 5.27 -9.43
N GLN A 245 6.51 5.05 -10.57
CA GLN A 245 7.14 6.09 -11.37
C GLN A 245 6.14 6.62 -12.40
N LEU A 246 5.93 7.94 -12.42
CA LEU A 246 5.08 8.60 -13.40
C LEU A 246 5.61 8.43 -14.83
N GLN A 247 4.70 8.27 -15.78
CA GLN A 247 5.02 8.39 -17.21
C GLN A 247 5.56 9.79 -17.49
N SER A 248 6.52 9.92 -18.41
CA SER A 248 7.25 11.19 -18.65
C SER A 248 6.35 12.36 -19.05
N ASP A 249 5.26 12.08 -19.77
CA ASP A 249 4.29 13.04 -20.28
C ASP A 249 3.09 13.27 -19.33
N TYR A 250 2.97 12.47 -18.27
CA TYR A 250 1.89 12.63 -17.31
C TYR A 250 2.08 13.88 -16.45
N LEU A 251 1.06 14.75 -16.44
CA LEU A 251 0.99 15.95 -15.62
C LEU A 251 0.15 15.69 -14.37
N PRO A 252 0.77 15.59 -13.18
CA PRO A 252 0.03 15.31 -11.96
C PRO A 252 -0.87 16.48 -11.55
N GLN A 253 -2.03 16.15 -10.97
CA GLN A 253 -3.02 17.13 -10.52
C GLN A 253 -3.25 17.00 -9.01
N GLY A 254 -3.24 18.15 -8.33
CA GLY A 254 -3.47 18.22 -6.90
C GLY A 254 -3.09 19.58 -6.32
N THR A 255 -3.01 19.64 -5.00
CA THR A 255 -2.66 20.85 -4.25
C THR A 255 -1.33 20.64 -3.53
N ARG A 256 -0.39 21.57 -3.69
CA ARG A 256 0.90 21.49 -2.99
C ARG A 256 0.69 21.68 -1.50
N MET A 257 1.11 20.69 -0.71
CA MET A 257 1.04 20.74 0.75
C MET A 257 2.31 20.19 1.39
N PRO A 258 2.74 20.76 2.53
CA PRO A 258 3.74 20.15 3.37
C PRO A 258 3.27 18.79 3.91
N VAL A 259 4.20 17.85 4.05
CA VAL A 259 3.97 16.61 4.79
C VAL A 259 4.18 16.88 6.28
N ALA A 260 3.19 16.52 7.10
CA ALA A 260 3.30 16.61 8.55
C ALA A 260 4.19 15.49 9.10
N PHE A 261 5.00 15.81 10.10
CA PHE A 261 5.62 14.78 10.92
C PHE A 261 4.55 14.10 11.77
N SER A 262 4.75 12.82 12.08
CA SER A 262 3.78 12.05 12.89
C SER A 262 3.42 12.79 14.18
N HIS A 263 4.38 13.36 14.91
CA HIS A 263 4.15 14.08 16.17
C HIS A 263 3.29 15.34 16.06
N GLU A 264 3.13 15.89 14.84
CA GLU A 264 2.27 17.05 14.57
C GLU A 264 0.78 16.66 14.40
N VAL A 265 0.49 15.37 14.18
CA VAL A 265 -0.87 14.86 14.03
C VAL A 265 -1.58 14.82 15.38
N GLN A 266 -2.77 15.41 15.45
CA GLN A 266 -3.57 15.52 16.67
C GLN A 266 -4.95 14.90 16.50
N THR A 267 -5.52 14.36 17.58
CA THR A 267 -6.95 14.01 17.60
C THR A 267 -7.81 15.25 17.40
N GLY A 268 -8.96 15.09 16.73
CA GLY A 268 -9.87 16.20 16.44
C GLY A 268 -10.18 16.35 14.95
N PRO A 269 -10.74 17.50 14.54
CA PRO A 269 -11.20 17.72 13.17
C PRO A 269 -10.07 17.61 12.14
N ALA A 270 -10.38 17.05 10.99
CA ALA A 270 -9.54 16.98 9.80
C ALA A 270 -10.42 16.94 8.53
N LYS A 271 -9.78 17.01 7.36
CA LYS A 271 -10.43 16.83 6.06
C LYS A 271 -9.95 15.55 5.40
N MET A 272 -10.86 14.81 4.80
CA MET A 272 -10.57 13.72 3.88
C MET A 272 -10.83 14.18 2.45
N LEU A 273 -9.83 14.05 1.58
CA LEU A 273 -9.94 14.37 0.15
C LEU A 273 -10.20 13.07 -0.62
N THR A 274 -11.38 12.90 -1.21
CA THR A 274 -11.70 11.67 -1.97
C THR A 274 -12.65 11.91 -3.13
N THR A 275 -12.78 10.94 -4.02
CA THR A 275 -13.63 11.02 -5.21
C THR A 275 -14.69 9.91 -5.17
N ILE A 276 -15.97 10.30 -5.12
CA ILE A 276 -17.10 9.34 -5.12
C ILE A 276 -17.92 9.36 -6.42
N ALA A 277 -17.60 10.28 -7.34
CA ALA A 277 -18.21 10.39 -8.66
C ALA A 277 -17.29 11.16 -9.60
N GLY A 278 -17.17 10.72 -10.85
CA GLY A 278 -16.28 11.34 -11.84
C GLY A 278 -14.80 11.10 -11.52
N GLY A 279 -13.95 12.08 -11.84
CA GLY A 279 -12.50 12.03 -11.59
C GLY A 279 -11.98 13.14 -10.68
N THR A 280 -12.86 14.01 -10.17
CA THR A 280 -12.46 15.20 -9.39
C THR A 280 -12.72 14.97 -7.90
N PRO A 281 -11.69 15.14 -7.05
CA PRO A 281 -11.81 14.94 -5.61
C PRO A 281 -12.63 16.07 -4.95
N GLN A 282 -13.23 15.74 -3.81
CA GLN A 282 -13.92 16.67 -2.92
C GLN A 282 -13.43 16.49 -1.48
N GLU A 283 -13.48 17.57 -0.71
CA GLU A 283 -13.20 17.54 0.72
C GLU A 283 -14.45 17.15 1.51
N TYR A 284 -14.24 16.24 2.46
CA TYR A 284 -15.25 15.80 3.43
C TYR A 284 -14.71 15.92 4.85
N ASP A 285 -15.57 16.35 5.76
CA ASP A 285 -15.29 16.39 7.19
C ASP A 285 -15.10 15.01 7.81
N VAL A 286 -14.01 14.86 8.55
CA VAL A 286 -13.70 13.69 9.37
C VAL A 286 -13.13 14.12 10.72
N VAL A 287 -13.14 13.21 11.68
CA VAL A 287 -12.50 13.39 13.00
C VAL A 287 -11.47 12.28 13.20
N ILE A 288 -10.29 12.65 13.67
CA ILE A 288 -9.26 11.72 14.14
C ILE A 288 -9.59 11.40 15.60
N GLU A 289 -10.13 10.21 15.85
CA GLU A 289 -10.52 9.78 17.18
C GLU A 289 -9.32 9.34 18.01
N LYS A 290 -8.36 8.66 17.37
CA LYS A 290 -7.16 8.12 18.02
C LYS A 290 -5.94 8.28 17.14
N VAL A 291 -4.80 8.53 17.79
CA VAL A 291 -3.47 8.55 17.16
C VAL A 291 -2.62 7.46 17.81
N LEU A 292 -2.24 6.46 17.01
CA LEU A 292 -1.52 5.25 17.41
C LEU A 292 -0.06 5.35 16.94
N ARG A 293 0.82 5.77 17.86
CA ARG A 293 2.26 6.02 17.57
C ARG A 293 3.14 4.80 17.82
N SER A 294 2.65 3.86 18.62
CA SER A 294 3.36 2.63 18.98
C SER A 294 3.25 1.66 17.80
N GLY A 295 4.38 1.28 17.19
CA GLY A 295 4.46 0.53 15.92
C GLY A 295 4.03 -0.93 15.95
N SER A 296 2.98 -1.29 16.71
CA SER A 296 2.50 -2.68 16.78
C SER A 296 1.68 -3.11 15.56
N HIS A 297 1.14 -2.18 14.77
CA HIS A 297 0.27 -2.49 13.64
C HIS A 297 0.65 -1.63 12.42
N ALA A 298 1.32 -2.24 11.43
CA ALA A 298 1.62 -1.60 10.16
C ALA A 298 0.32 -1.13 9.48
N GLY A 299 0.27 0.11 9.01
CA GLY A 299 -0.92 0.66 8.31
C GLY A 299 -2.07 1.13 9.19
N GLN A 300 -1.91 1.19 10.53
CA GLN A 300 -2.96 1.61 11.47
C GLN A 300 -2.43 2.65 12.47
N ASN A 301 -2.01 3.81 11.98
CA ASN A 301 -1.50 4.91 12.81
C ASN A 301 -2.59 5.81 13.38
N MET A 302 -3.81 5.75 12.83
CA MET A 302 -4.93 6.58 13.24
C MET A 302 -6.23 5.81 13.14
N VAL A 303 -7.17 6.14 14.03
CA VAL A 303 -8.60 5.80 13.86
C VAL A 303 -9.31 7.08 13.48
N ILE A 304 -10.05 7.04 12.39
CA ILE A 304 -10.82 8.17 11.86
C ILE A 304 -12.31 7.82 11.81
N ARG A 305 -13.15 8.84 11.95
CA ARG A 305 -14.60 8.76 11.71
C ARG A 305 -15.01 9.82 10.71
N VAL A 306 -15.80 9.44 9.71
CA VAL A 306 -16.44 10.35 8.76
C VAL A 306 -17.60 11.05 9.45
N THR A 307 -17.61 12.37 9.41
CA THR A 307 -18.68 13.20 9.99
C THR A 307 -19.43 14.04 8.95
N ASP A 308 -18.95 14.06 7.69
CA ASP A 308 -19.62 14.77 6.61
C ASP A 308 -20.93 14.11 6.20
N GLU A 309 -22.05 14.78 6.47
CA GLU A 309 -23.38 14.28 6.17
C GLU A 309 -23.59 14.00 4.67
N ARG A 310 -22.97 14.78 3.78
CA ARG A 310 -23.12 14.59 2.33
C ARG A 310 -22.48 13.29 1.88
N LEU A 311 -21.36 12.90 2.49
CA LEU A 311 -20.69 11.64 2.21
C LEU A 311 -21.48 10.48 2.83
N LEU A 312 -21.84 10.59 4.11
CA LEU A 312 -22.57 9.55 4.84
C LEU A 312 -23.91 9.20 4.19
N GLN A 313 -24.70 10.21 3.79
CA GLN A 313 -25.99 9.99 3.13
C GLN A 313 -25.85 9.24 1.80
N LYS A 314 -24.74 9.46 1.07
CA LYS A 314 -24.50 8.83 -0.22
C LYS A 314 -23.93 7.43 -0.08
N THR A 315 -22.96 7.26 0.79
CA THR A 315 -22.06 6.09 0.79
C THR A 315 -22.20 5.21 2.01
N GLY A 316 -22.80 5.70 3.10
CA GLY A 316 -22.79 5.03 4.40
C GLY A 316 -21.46 5.16 5.15
N GLY A 317 -20.44 5.79 4.57
CA GLY A 317 -19.12 5.96 5.20
C GLY A 317 -17.96 5.73 4.23
N ILE A 318 -16.89 5.12 4.73
CA ILE A 318 -15.70 4.77 3.97
C ILE A 318 -16.01 3.52 3.12
N LEU A 319 -15.70 3.59 1.83
CA LEU A 319 -15.89 2.46 0.90
C LEU A 319 -14.56 1.88 0.45
N GLN A 320 -14.59 0.61 0.06
CA GLN A 320 -13.49 0.02 -0.70
C GLN A 320 -13.22 0.85 -1.95
N GLY A 321 -11.94 1.09 -2.24
CA GLY A 321 -11.48 2.02 -3.28
C GLY A 321 -11.17 3.44 -2.77
N MET A 322 -11.67 3.84 -1.60
CA MET A 322 -11.23 5.09 -0.93
C MET A 322 -9.86 4.95 -0.26
N SER A 323 -9.30 3.74 -0.17
CA SER A 323 -7.94 3.52 0.33
C SER A 323 -6.96 4.41 -0.45
N GLY A 324 -6.12 5.15 0.29
CA GLY A 324 -5.25 6.18 -0.24
C GLY A 324 -5.83 7.60 -0.24
N SER A 325 -7.09 7.80 0.18
CA SER A 325 -7.68 9.14 0.30
C SER A 325 -6.87 10.00 1.29
N PRO A 326 -6.32 11.15 0.86
CA PRO A 326 -5.55 12.01 1.73
C PRO A 326 -6.33 12.51 2.93
N LEU A 327 -5.65 12.54 4.08
CA LEU A 327 -6.08 13.22 5.29
C LEU A 327 -5.28 14.49 5.48
N ILE A 328 -5.98 15.59 5.71
CA ILE A 328 -5.41 16.93 5.82
C ILE A 328 -5.82 17.54 7.16
N GLN A 329 -4.84 18.02 7.92
CA GLN A 329 -5.07 18.75 9.17
C GLN A 329 -4.07 19.91 9.24
N ASN A 330 -4.52 21.08 9.68
CA ASN A 330 -3.71 22.28 9.81
C ASN A 330 -2.97 22.68 8.50
N GLY A 331 -3.59 22.43 7.34
CA GLY A 331 -3.02 22.73 6.03
C GLY A 331 -1.88 21.79 5.60
N MET A 332 -1.70 20.66 6.26
CA MET A 332 -0.65 19.68 5.98
C MET A 332 -1.26 18.31 5.65
N LEU A 333 -0.57 17.56 4.79
CA LEU A 333 -0.88 16.14 4.59
C LEU A 333 -0.43 15.37 5.84
N ILE A 334 -1.37 14.79 6.57
CA ILE A 334 -1.09 14.02 7.79
C ILE A 334 -1.10 12.52 7.55
N GLY A 335 -1.75 12.04 6.50
CA GLY A 335 -1.86 10.62 6.22
C GLY A 335 -2.81 10.25 5.10
N ALA A 336 -3.14 8.97 5.04
CA ALA A 336 -4.07 8.41 4.07
C ALA A 336 -4.96 7.35 4.72
N VAL A 337 -6.19 7.26 4.27
CA VAL A 337 -7.13 6.19 4.67
C VAL A 337 -6.59 4.82 4.24
N THR A 338 -6.68 3.81 5.10
CA THR A 338 -6.28 2.43 4.79
C THR A 338 -7.50 1.51 4.71
N HIS A 339 -8.08 1.12 5.83
CA HIS A 339 -9.16 0.13 5.90
C HIS A 339 -10.41 0.72 6.56
N VAL A 340 -11.58 0.29 6.10
CA VAL A 340 -12.87 0.57 6.77
C VAL A 340 -13.14 -0.47 7.86
N PHE A 341 -13.85 -0.09 8.93
CA PHE A 341 -14.33 -1.04 9.92
C PHE A 341 -15.59 -1.73 9.39
N VAL A 342 -15.64 -3.07 9.44
CA VAL A 342 -16.73 -3.85 8.85
C VAL A 342 -18.08 -3.53 9.50
N ASP A 343 -18.11 -3.35 10.81
CA ASP A 343 -19.35 -3.11 11.56
C ASP A 343 -19.71 -1.63 11.70
N GLU A 344 -18.74 -0.73 11.51
CA GLU A 344 -18.89 0.73 11.60
C GLU A 344 -18.36 1.37 10.30
N PRO A 345 -19.15 1.43 9.22
CA PRO A 345 -18.67 1.86 7.91
C PRO A 345 -18.23 3.34 7.89
N ASP A 346 -18.69 4.16 8.82
CA ASP A 346 -18.23 5.54 9.00
C ASP A 346 -16.84 5.62 9.65
N CYS A 347 -16.29 4.51 10.15
CA CYS A 347 -14.97 4.43 10.78
C CYS A 347 -13.95 3.71 9.92
N GLY A 348 -12.68 4.06 10.13
CA GLY A 348 -11.58 3.37 9.50
C GLY A 348 -10.23 3.65 10.13
N TYR A 349 -9.24 2.93 9.62
CA TYR A 349 -7.84 3.17 9.91
C TYR A 349 -7.21 4.12 8.89
N ALA A 350 -6.17 4.80 9.32
CA ALA A 350 -5.31 5.58 8.45
C ALA A 350 -3.82 5.45 8.84
N ILE A 351 -2.94 5.65 7.88
CA ILE A 351 -1.47 5.60 8.03
C ILE A 351 -0.89 7.02 7.99
N PHE A 352 0.18 7.30 8.74
CA PHE A 352 0.83 8.61 8.66
C PHE A 352 1.51 8.82 7.31
N ALA A 353 1.45 10.04 6.80
CA ALA A 353 2.15 10.41 5.57
C ALA A 353 3.68 10.28 5.72
N GLU A 354 4.21 10.59 6.90
CA GLU A 354 5.62 10.34 7.24
C GLU A 354 6.01 8.86 7.13
N THR A 355 5.17 7.93 7.63
CA THR A 355 5.42 6.49 7.54
C THR A 355 5.52 6.04 6.09
N VAL A 356 4.56 6.47 5.26
CA VAL A 356 4.54 6.15 3.81
C VAL A 356 5.79 6.71 3.14
N ARG A 357 6.11 7.99 3.35
CA ARG A 357 7.29 8.65 2.76
C ARG A 357 8.61 7.98 3.12
N ASN A 358 8.76 7.54 4.36
CA ASN A 358 9.98 6.85 4.80
C ASN A 358 10.11 5.49 4.13
N ALA A 359 9.02 4.72 4.04
CA ALA A 359 9.01 3.43 3.34
C ALA A 359 9.36 3.58 1.85
N GLU A 360 8.84 4.61 1.17
CA GLU A 360 9.19 4.91 -0.23
C GLU A 360 10.68 5.22 -0.42
N LYS A 361 11.26 6.02 0.49
CA LYS A 361 12.69 6.34 0.45
C LYS A 361 13.54 5.09 0.64
N GLU A 362 13.20 4.23 1.60
CA GLU A 362 13.92 2.97 1.83
C GLU A 362 13.88 2.02 0.61
N LEU A 363 12.76 1.99 -0.11
CA LEU A 363 12.62 1.24 -1.36
C LEU A 363 13.52 1.80 -2.48
N ALA A 364 13.68 3.11 -2.55
CA ALA A 364 14.57 3.75 -3.54
C ALA A 364 16.06 3.48 -3.28
N PHE A 365 16.45 3.25 -2.02
CA PHE A 365 17.84 2.95 -1.63
C PHE A 365 18.17 1.45 -1.56
N SER A 366 17.18 0.57 -1.71
CA SER A 366 17.42 -0.87 -1.76
C SER A 366 18.03 -1.24 -3.12
N PRO A 367 19.28 -1.74 -3.18
CA PRO A 367 19.84 -2.21 -4.44
C PRO A 367 18.95 -3.34 -4.95
N LYS A 368 18.42 -3.20 -6.18
CA LYS A 368 17.88 -4.35 -6.90
C LYS A 368 19.02 -5.36 -6.98
N ILE A 369 18.92 -6.44 -6.22
CA ILE A 369 19.78 -7.59 -6.40
C ILE A 369 19.44 -8.08 -7.81
N ALA A 370 20.27 -7.69 -8.77
CA ALA A 370 20.22 -8.24 -10.11
C ALA A 370 20.52 -9.73 -9.94
N ALA A 371 19.50 -10.55 -10.14
CA ALA A 371 19.64 -11.98 -10.33
C ALA A 371 20.09 -12.26 -11.77
#